data_AF-A0A832WNF7-F1
#
_entry.id   AF-A0A832WNF7-F1
#
_cell.length_a   1.000
_cell.length_b   1.000
_cell.length_c   1.000
_cell.angle_alpha   90.00
_cell.angle_beta   90.00
_cell.angle_gamma   90.00
#
_symmetry.space_group_name_H-M   'P 1'
#
loop_
_entity.id
_entity.type
_entity.pdbx_description
1 polymer ?
#
loop_
_entity_poly.entity_id
_entity_poly.type
_entity_poly.pdbx_seq_one_letter_code
_entity_poly.pdbx_strand_id
1 'polypeptide(L)'
;MKKTIFLTILLLLATVLATGVSALTEVVPIQRSGDVLELNELLGDVTETLDASDAPVALGTYHLSNGMGVTDVNTYLRLQWDWPPEYAQAKVVYDKDDDDNVGDFLWFEDGEEAFTFELEFANGLRSNISANGDLNDFIGLDLRIFGEFFTIMAANYQPATGLSMTLASPVKIVELEDADPAQVFSGNVVINSEAIEDADVDFYFNTNFGYFMLSKMRYRLYTDGIGGYEPYIAPGQG
;
A
#
# COMPACT_ATOMS: atom_id res chain seq x y z
N MET A 1 2.20 26.13 -23.33
CA MET A 1 3.40 25.35 -22.97
C MET A 1 2.87 24.20 -22.12
N LYS A 2 2.95 22.94 -22.56
CA LYS A 2 2.45 21.80 -21.77
C LYS A 2 3.44 21.59 -20.62
N LYS A 3 2.99 21.77 -19.37
CA LYS A 3 3.76 21.38 -18.19
C LYS A 3 3.45 19.91 -17.93
N THR A 4 4.48 19.07 -17.82
CA THR A 4 4.32 17.71 -17.32
C THR A 4 4.43 17.78 -15.81
N ILE A 5 3.39 17.34 -15.10
CA ILE A 5 3.41 17.22 -13.65
C ILE A 5 3.96 15.84 -13.29
N PHE A 6 4.84 15.80 -12.29
CA PHE A 6 5.43 14.57 -11.79
C PHE A 6 4.87 14.28 -10.41
N LEU A 7 4.39 13.05 -10.21
CA LEU A 7 4.15 12.54 -8.87
C LEU A 7 5.51 12.12 -8.32
N THR A 8 6.03 12.88 -7.35
CA THR A 8 7.13 12.39 -6.54
C THR A 8 6.50 11.46 -5.52
N ILE A 9 6.61 10.15 -5.73
CA ILE A 9 6.26 9.17 -4.69
C ILE A 9 7.39 9.27 -3.66
N LEU A 10 7.25 10.22 -2.73
CA LEU A 10 8.18 10.38 -1.64
C LEU A 10 7.79 9.38 -0.57
N LEU A 11 8.36 8.18 -0.69
CA LEU A 11 8.14 7.15 0.30
C LEU A 11 9.06 7.39 1.50
N LEU A 12 8.61 8.23 2.44
CA LEU A 12 9.24 8.34 3.75
C LEU A 12 8.83 7.12 4.58
N LEU A 13 9.49 5.98 4.35
CA LEU A 13 9.66 5.01 5.43
C LEU A 13 10.80 5.55 6.30
N ALA A 14 10.47 6.46 7.22
CA ALA A 14 11.40 7.13 8.09
C ALA A 14 12.09 6.10 9.01
N THR A 15 13.34 5.76 8.71
CA THR A 15 14.24 5.16 9.69
C THR A 15 14.79 6.27 10.57
N VAL A 16 14.43 6.28 11.85
CA VAL A 16 15.09 7.15 12.84
C VAL A 16 16.55 6.68 13.02
N LEU A 17 17.45 7.42 12.36
CA LEU A 17 18.84 7.73 12.72
C LEU A 17 19.66 6.62 13.39
N ALA A 18 20.26 5.73 12.58
CA ALA A 18 21.54 5.11 12.93
C ALA A 18 22.40 4.69 11.72
N THR A 19 21.82 4.45 10.54
CA THR A 19 22.53 3.71 9.46
C THR A 19 22.64 4.42 8.11
N GLY A 20 22.13 5.65 7.94
CA GLY A 20 22.29 6.40 6.69
C GLY A 20 21.58 5.74 5.50
N VAL A 21 20.33 5.31 5.69
CA VAL A 21 19.48 4.79 4.62
C VAL A 21 19.05 5.96 3.73
N SER A 22 19.33 5.85 2.43
CA SER A 22 18.79 6.76 1.42
C SER A 22 17.30 6.47 1.22
N ALA A 23 16.45 7.49 1.32
CA ALA A 23 15.07 7.37 0.87
C ALA A 23 15.05 6.93 -0.60
N LEU A 24 14.19 5.96 -0.93
CA LEU A 24 13.91 5.64 -2.33
C LEU A 24 13.09 6.79 -2.90
N THR A 25 13.74 7.66 -3.67
CA THR A 25 13.06 8.72 -4.42
C THR A 25 12.91 8.27 -5.86
N GLU A 26 11.69 7.90 -6.24
CA GLU A 26 11.32 7.64 -7.62
C GLU A 26 10.30 8.69 -8.07
N VAL A 27 10.56 9.27 -9.23
CA VAL A 27 9.71 10.33 -9.81
C VAL A 27 8.94 9.72 -10.96
N VAL A 28 7.62 9.64 -10.79
CA VAL A 28 6.72 9.00 -11.76
C VAL A 28 5.93 10.07 -12.50
N PRO A 29 6.01 10.16 -13.85
CA PRO A 29 5.17 11.06 -14.61
C PRO A 29 3.73 10.53 -14.65
N ILE A 30 2.75 11.36 -14.26
CA ILE A 30 1.32 11.01 -14.39
C ILE A 30 0.84 11.50 -15.75
N GLN A 31 0.82 10.60 -16.73
CA GLN A 31 0.34 10.86 -18.08
C GLN A 31 -0.01 9.54 -18.77
N ARG A 32 -1.09 9.52 -19.56
CA ARG A 32 -1.38 8.44 -20.51
C ARG A 32 -1.36 8.97 -21.94
N SER A 33 -1.25 8.08 -22.91
CA SER A 33 -1.16 8.43 -24.34
C SER A 33 -2.30 9.36 -24.77
N GLY A 34 -2.05 10.67 -24.77
CA GLY A 34 -3.00 11.70 -25.21
C GLY A 34 -3.65 12.48 -24.08
N ASP A 35 -3.46 12.07 -22.82
CA ASP A 35 -4.03 12.71 -21.64
C ASP A 35 -2.93 13.16 -20.67
N VAL A 36 -2.97 14.43 -20.32
CA VAL A 36 -1.97 15.08 -19.46
C VAL A 36 -2.74 15.71 -18.34
N LEU A 37 -2.37 15.36 -17.11
CA LEU A 37 -2.99 15.87 -15.90
C LEU A 37 -3.15 17.40 -15.93
N GLU A 38 -4.40 17.84 -15.83
CA GLU A 38 -4.79 19.23 -15.76
C GLU A 38 -4.98 19.70 -14.30
N LEU A 39 -5.03 21.02 -14.09
CA LEU A 39 -5.30 21.57 -12.75
C LEU A 39 -6.74 21.24 -12.32
N ASN A 40 -6.90 20.76 -11.10
CA ASN A 40 -8.15 20.27 -10.48
C ASN A 40 -8.72 18.99 -11.09
N GLU A 41 -7.97 18.31 -11.95
CA GLU A 41 -8.30 16.97 -12.42
C GLU A 41 -7.81 15.92 -11.42
N LEU A 42 -8.62 14.88 -11.20
CA LEU A 42 -8.26 13.77 -10.33
C LEU A 42 -7.17 12.93 -10.98
N LEU A 43 -6.16 12.52 -10.21
CA LEU A 43 -5.09 11.66 -10.71
C LEU A 43 -5.63 10.33 -11.25
N GLY A 44 -6.65 9.78 -10.58
CA GLY A 44 -7.31 8.54 -10.98
C GLY A 44 -7.91 8.59 -12.39
N ASP A 45 -8.47 9.74 -12.79
CA ASP A 45 -9.07 9.93 -14.12
C ASP A 45 -8.02 9.83 -15.25
N VAL A 46 -6.78 10.25 -14.97
CA VAL A 46 -5.66 10.19 -15.93
C VAL A 46 -4.96 8.83 -15.88
N THR A 47 -4.76 8.29 -14.69
CA THR A 47 -4.03 7.04 -14.47
C THR A 47 -4.59 6.30 -13.27
N GLU A 48 -5.35 5.24 -13.52
CA GLU A 48 -5.95 4.40 -12.49
C GLU A 48 -4.92 3.59 -11.70
N THR A 49 -3.81 3.19 -12.34
CA THR A 49 -2.85 2.23 -11.79
C THR A 49 -1.46 2.50 -12.33
N LEU A 50 -0.50 2.50 -11.42
CA LEU A 50 0.93 2.44 -11.71
C LEU A 50 1.45 1.02 -11.47
N ASP A 51 2.37 0.59 -12.34
CA ASP A 51 3.02 -0.71 -12.24
C ASP A 51 4.55 -0.59 -12.39
N ALA A 52 5.22 -1.74 -12.56
CA ALA A 52 6.68 -1.81 -12.69
C ALA A 52 7.24 -1.03 -13.89
N SER A 53 6.43 -0.73 -14.90
CA SER A 53 6.83 0.08 -16.04
C SER A 53 6.86 1.58 -15.71
N ASP A 54 6.06 2.00 -14.73
CA ASP A 54 5.98 3.39 -14.27
C ASP A 54 6.97 3.66 -13.12
N ALA A 55 7.09 2.71 -12.17
CA ALA A 55 7.89 2.83 -10.97
C ALA A 55 8.72 1.55 -10.69
N PRO A 56 9.71 1.20 -11.53
CA PRO A 56 10.47 -0.04 -11.42
C PRO A 56 11.26 -0.23 -10.11
N VAL A 57 11.53 0.84 -9.36
CA VAL A 57 12.22 0.75 -8.07
C VAL A 57 11.26 0.42 -6.93
N ALA A 58 10.06 1.00 -6.93
CA ALA A 58 9.04 0.71 -5.92
C ALA A 58 8.19 -0.53 -6.26
N LEU A 59 7.94 -0.76 -7.54
CA LEU A 59 7.01 -1.77 -8.06
C LEU A 59 7.74 -2.83 -8.89
N GLY A 60 7.10 -4.00 -9.06
CA GLY A 60 7.70 -5.12 -9.77
C GLY A 60 6.86 -6.38 -9.78
N THR A 61 7.29 -7.32 -10.62
CA THR A 61 6.91 -8.72 -10.53
C THR A 61 8.05 -9.52 -9.92
N TYR A 62 7.76 -10.40 -8.98
CA TYR A 62 8.73 -11.34 -8.40
C TYR A 62 8.08 -12.69 -8.12
N HIS A 63 8.90 -13.71 -7.84
CA HIS A 63 8.41 -15.07 -7.63
C HIS A 63 8.49 -15.45 -6.17
N LEU A 64 7.40 -16.02 -5.65
CA LEU A 64 7.40 -16.72 -4.37
C LEU A 64 7.28 -18.21 -4.59
N SER A 65 8.01 -18.98 -3.80
CA SER A 65 7.91 -20.43 -3.79
C SER A 65 7.94 -20.96 -2.36
N ASN A 66 7.02 -21.88 -2.07
CA ASN A 66 6.98 -22.63 -0.82
C ASN A 66 6.67 -24.11 -1.10
N GLY A 67 6.44 -24.90 -0.06
CA GLY A 67 6.08 -26.32 -0.18
C GLY A 67 4.78 -26.59 -0.95
N MET A 68 3.97 -25.56 -1.21
CA MET A 68 2.66 -25.65 -1.84
C MET A 68 2.65 -25.23 -3.31
N GLY A 69 3.75 -24.64 -3.82
CA GLY A 69 3.89 -24.27 -5.22
C GLY A 69 4.72 -23.02 -5.46
N VAL A 70 4.49 -22.40 -6.62
CA VAL A 70 5.10 -21.14 -7.06
C VAL A 70 3.98 -20.20 -7.49
N THR A 71 4.09 -18.93 -7.14
CA THR A 71 3.24 -17.86 -7.67
C THR A 71 4.08 -16.65 -8.03
N ASP A 72 3.68 -15.99 -9.10
CA ASP A 72 4.15 -14.65 -9.40
C ASP A 72 3.40 -13.68 -8.48
N VAL A 73 4.10 -12.67 -8.01
CA VAL A 73 3.56 -11.57 -7.23
C VAL A 73 3.76 -10.31 -8.03
N ASN A 74 2.67 -9.64 -8.39
CA ASN A 74 2.68 -8.35 -9.05
C ASN A 74 2.34 -7.27 -8.03
N THR A 75 3.06 -6.16 -8.04
CA THR A 75 2.77 -5.02 -7.15
C THR A 75 2.25 -3.84 -7.96
N TYR A 76 1.25 -3.15 -7.43
CA TYR A 76 0.61 -2.00 -8.06
C TYR A 76 0.43 -0.86 -7.07
N LEU A 77 0.42 0.38 -7.56
CA LEU A 77 -0.17 1.52 -6.86
C LEU A 77 -1.46 1.89 -7.59
N ARG A 78 -2.61 1.78 -6.91
CA ARG A 78 -3.91 2.17 -7.44
C ARG A 78 -4.22 3.60 -7.00
N LEU A 79 -4.63 4.41 -7.97
CA LEU A 79 -5.08 5.80 -7.80
C LEU A 79 -6.59 5.94 -8.07
N GLN A 80 -7.24 4.85 -8.49
CA GLN A 80 -8.69 4.73 -8.63
C GLN A 80 -9.10 3.30 -8.29
N TRP A 81 -10.25 3.15 -7.61
CA TRP A 81 -10.83 1.84 -7.27
C TRP A 81 -12.21 1.62 -7.94
N ASP A 82 -12.54 0.35 -8.22
CA ASP A 82 -13.62 -0.04 -9.13
C ASP A 82 -15.05 0.05 -8.55
N TRP A 83 -15.26 -0.03 -7.21
CA TRP A 83 -16.62 0.12 -6.65
C TRP A 83 -16.74 0.23 -5.10
N PRO A 84 -17.56 1.17 -4.57
CA PRO A 84 -18.05 2.34 -5.30
C PRO A 84 -16.84 3.10 -5.87
N PRO A 85 -16.98 3.83 -6.99
CA PRO A 85 -15.88 4.63 -7.53
C PRO A 85 -15.62 5.81 -6.59
N GLU A 86 -15.00 5.51 -5.46
CA GLU A 86 -14.33 6.48 -4.62
C GLU A 86 -12.95 6.59 -5.25
N TYR A 87 -12.78 7.66 -6.02
CA TYR A 87 -11.50 8.03 -6.58
C TYR A 87 -10.56 8.34 -5.42
N ALA A 88 -9.28 7.99 -5.53
CA ALA A 88 -8.32 8.70 -4.71
C ALA A 88 -8.50 10.19 -5.06
N GLN A 89 -8.94 11.01 -4.09
CA GLN A 89 -9.29 12.41 -4.32
C GLN A 89 -8.06 13.30 -4.55
N ALA A 90 -6.92 12.67 -4.84
CA ALA A 90 -5.69 13.28 -5.23
C ALA A 90 -5.91 14.08 -6.52
N LYS A 91 -5.67 15.38 -6.48
CA LYS A 91 -5.66 16.26 -7.66
C LYS A 91 -4.53 17.26 -7.57
N VAL A 92 -4.13 17.80 -8.71
CA VAL A 92 -3.13 18.88 -8.71
C VAL A 92 -3.84 20.23 -8.64
N VAL A 93 -3.53 21.02 -7.62
CA VAL A 93 -4.05 22.37 -7.45
C VAL A 93 -2.95 23.40 -7.67
N TYR A 94 -3.33 24.60 -8.08
CA TYR A 94 -2.41 25.74 -8.05
C TYR A 94 -2.79 26.62 -6.86
N ASP A 95 -2.02 26.52 -5.79
CA ASP A 95 -2.32 27.18 -4.52
C ASP A 95 -1.04 27.71 -3.86
N LYS A 96 -1.15 28.07 -2.59
CA LYS A 96 -0.09 28.58 -1.75
C LYS A 96 0.03 27.70 -0.51
N ASP A 97 1.24 27.19 -0.23
CA ASP A 97 1.51 26.41 0.99
C ASP A 97 1.67 27.29 2.24
N ASP A 98 1.85 26.63 3.39
CA ASP A 98 2.04 27.27 4.70
C ASP A 98 3.30 28.16 4.81
N ASP A 99 4.27 27.95 3.92
CA ASP A 99 5.52 28.71 3.84
C ASP A 99 5.43 29.88 2.83
N ASP A 100 4.21 30.22 2.43
CA ASP A 100 3.88 31.23 1.44
C ASP A 100 4.39 30.96 0.01
N ASN A 101 4.79 29.73 -0.32
CA ASN A 101 5.21 29.36 -1.66
C ASN A 101 4.00 29.11 -2.56
N VAL A 102 3.96 29.78 -3.72
CA VAL A 102 2.90 29.60 -4.71
C VAL A 102 3.37 28.63 -5.80
N GLY A 103 2.62 27.56 -6.04
CA GLY A 103 3.05 26.48 -6.91
C GLY A 103 1.94 25.53 -7.33
N ASP A 104 2.34 24.49 -8.07
CA ASP A 104 1.50 23.35 -8.38
C ASP A 104 1.68 22.33 -7.24
N PHE A 105 0.61 21.95 -6.53
CA PHE A 105 0.65 21.05 -5.37
C PHE A 105 -0.24 19.83 -5.59
N LEU A 106 0.17 18.67 -5.06
CA LEU A 106 -0.70 17.52 -4.96
C LEU A 106 -1.57 17.70 -3.70
N TRP A 107 -2.87 17.77 -3.92
CA TRP A 107 -3.86 17.97 -2.87
C TRP A 107 -4.71 16.71 -2.73
N PHE A 108 -5.04 16.38 -1.48
CA PHE A 108 -5.96 15.31 -1.13
C PHE A 108 -7.08 15.89 -0.27
N GLU A 109 -8.28 15.33 -0.41
CA GLU A 109 -9.40 15.66 0.46
C GLU A 109 -9.26 14.90 1.79
N ASP A 110 -9.39 15.61 2.90
CA ASP A 110 -9.28 15.06 4.26
C ASP A 110 -10.25 13.88 4.48
N GLY A 111 -9.74 12.80 5.07
CA GLY A 111 -10.48 11.57 5.34
C GLY A 111 -10.63 10.66 4.13
N GLU A 112 -10.19 11.08 2.94
CA GLU A 112 -10.29 10.29 1.72
C GLU A 112 -9.03 9.44 1.51
N GLU A 113 -9.18 8.36 0.73
CA GLU A 113 -8.08 7.48 0.35
C GLU A 113 -7.06 8.25 -0.53
N ALA A 114 -5.81 8.25 -0.10
CA ALA A 114 -4.69 8.82 -0.85
C ALA A 114 -4.26 7.90 -1.99
N PHE A 115 -4.06 6.61 -1.67
CA PHE A 115 -3.70 5.56 -2.61
C PHE A 115 -3.84 4.18 -1.97
N THR A 116 -3.94 3.16 -2.84
CA THR A 116 -3.87 1.75 -2.44
C THR A 116 -2.61 1.10 -3.01
N PHE A 117 -1.78 0.51 -2.16
CA PHE A 117 -0.73 -0.42 -2.59
C PHE A 117 -1.27 -1.85 -2.61
N GLU A 118 -1.12 -2.52 -3.75
CA GLU A 118 -1.68 -3.85 -3.97
C GLU A 118 -0.58 -4.86 -4.30
N LEU A 119 -0.61 -6.02 -3.64
CA LEU A 119 0.11 -7.22 -4.06
C LEU A 119 -0.91 -8.21 -4.61
N GLU A 120 -0.72 -8.66 -5.84
CA GLU A 120 -1.53 -9.68 -6.49
C GLU A 120 -0.73 -10.97 -6.68
N PHE A 121 -1.24 -12.08 -6.17
CA PHE A 121 -0.64 -13.41 -6.31
C PHE A 121 -1.30 -14.13 -7.48
N ALA A 122 -0.63 -14.19 -8.64
CA ALA A 122 -1.21 -14.63 -9.91
C ALA A 122 -1.92 -16.01 -9.85
N ASN A 123 -1.38 -16.95 -9.08
CA ASN A 123 -1.95 -18.29 -8.88
C ASN A 123 -2.45 -18.53 -7.43
N GLY A 124 -2.42 -17.48 -6.61
CA GLY A 124 -2.64 -17.52 -5.17
C GLY A 124 -1.45 -18.10 -4.40
N LEU A 125 -1.12 -17.49 -3.26
CA LEU A 125 -0.16 -18.02 -2.28
C LEU A 125 -0.88 -18.98 -1.34
N ARG A 126 -0.37 -20.22 -1.22
CA ARG A 126 -1.09 -21.32 -0.55
C ARG A 126 -0.40 -21.80 0.72
N SER A 127 -1.20 -22.11 1.74
CA SER A 127 -0.75 -22.77 2.97
C SER A 127 -1.78 -23.79 3.44
N ASN A 128 -1.30 -24.83 4.11
CA ASN A 128 -2.17 -25.63 4.97
C ASN A 128 -2.61 -24.78 6.16
N ILE A 129 -3.86 -24.97 6.61
CA ILE A 129 -4.37 -24.39 7.84
C ILE A 129 -4.11 -25.40 8.95
N SER A 130 -3.24 -25.06 9.90
CA SER A 130 -2.99 -25.93 11.05
C SER A 130 -4.20 -26.01 11.98
N ALA A 131 -4.16 -26.91 12.97
CA ALA A 131 -5.23 -27.00 13.98
C ALA A 131 -5.46 -25.70 14.77
N ASN A 132 -4.45 -24.84 14.85
CA ASN A 132 -4.52 -23.55 15.54
C ASN A 132 -4.75 -22.36 14.57
N GLY A 133 -4.95 -22.60 13.28
CA GLY A 133 -5.10 -21.56 12.27
C GLY A 133 -3.78 -21.07 11.64
N ASP A 134 -2.63 -21.53 12.15
CA ASP A 134 -1.31 -21.10 11.64
C ASP A 134 -1.11 -21.50 10.18
N LEU A 135 -0.54 -20.57 9.40
CA LEU A 135 -0.21 -20.70 7.98
C LEU A 135 1.30 -20.88 7.80
N ASN A 136 1.83 -21.99 8.31
CA ASN A 136 3.28 -22.22 8.40
C ASN A 136 4.01 -22.19 7.04
N ASP A 137 3.31 -22.46 5.93
CA ASP A 137 3.92 -22.42 4.60
C ASP A 137 4.18 -20.98 4.12
N PHE A 138 3.69 -19.95 4.82
CA PHE A 138 3.98 -18.54 4.54
C PHE A 138 5.21 -18.03 5.28
N ILE A 139 5.56 -18.63 6.41
CA ILE A 139 6.63 -18.13 7.29
C ILE A 139 7.98 -18.21 6.57
N GLY A 140 8.75 -17.12 6.61
CA GLY A 140 10.05 -17.01 5.96
C GLY A 140 10.01 -16.60 4.49
N LEU A 141 8.82 -16.37 3.91
CA LEU A 141 8.70 -15.78 2.58
C LEU A 141 8.91 -14.27 2.65
N ASP A 142 9.59 -13.71 1.65
CA ASP A 142 9.87 -12.28 1.57
C ASP A 142 8.86 -11.58 0.65
N LEU A 143 8.06 -10.68 1.21
CA LEU A 143 7.17 -9.79 0.46
C LEU A 143 7.90 -8.49 0.14
N ARG A 144 7.81 -8.02 -1.10
CA ARG A 144 8.28 -6.69 -1.49
C ARG A 144 7.13 -5.69 -1.37
N ILE A 145 7.26 -4.74 -0.44
CA ILE A 145 6.29 -3.69 -0.16
C ILE A 145 6.99 -2.35 -0.40
N PHE A 146 6.49 -1.59 -1.38
CA PHE A 146 7.10 -0.35 -1.88
C PHE A 146 8.62 -0.38 -2.06
N GLY A 147 9.13 -1.43 -2.71
CA GLY A 147 10.56 -1.57 -2.99
C GLY A 147 11.37 -2.23 -1.87
N GLU A 148 10.87 -2.30 -0.64
CA GLU A 148 11.54 -2.93 0.50
C GLU A 148 11.05 -4.37 0.73
N PHE A 149 11.95 -5.25 1.17
CA PHE A 149 11.59 -6.63 1.50
C PHE A 149 11.26 -6.79 2.99
N PHE A 150 10.15 -7.47 3.25
CA PHE A 150 9.71 -7.88 4.57
C PHE A 150 9.54 -9.39 4.60
N THR A 151 10.15 -10.05 5.57
CA THR A 151 9.96 -11.47 5.82
C THR A 151 8.68 -11.70 6.63
N ILE A 152 7.84 -12.63 6.21
CA ILE A 152 6.68 -13.07 6.98
C ILE A 152 7.16 -13.85 8.21
N MET A 153 6.96 -13.29 9.40
CA MET A 153 7.36 -13.87 10.68
C MET A 153 6.26 -14.75 11.28
N ALA A 154 5.00 -14.36 11.07
CA ALA A 154 3.83 -15.10 11.52
C ALA A 154 2.65 -14.83 10.57
N ALA A 155 1.80 -15.84 10.41
CA ALA A 155 0.54 -15.72 9.68
C ALA A 155 -0.47 -16.68 10.30
N ASN A 156 -1.66 -16.19 10.66
CA ASN A 156 -2.70 -16.98 11.30
C ASN A 156 -4.06 -16.59 10.74
N TYR A 157 -4.85 -17.60 10.35
CA TYR A 157 -6.22 -17.43 9.90
C TYR A 157 -7.19 -18.01 10.93
N GLN A 158 -8.16 -17.20 11.35
CA GLN A 158 -9.31 -17.64 12.12
C GLN A 158 -10.60 -17.29 11.38
N PRO A 159 -11.56 -18.22 11.25
CA PRO A 159 -12.84 -17.92 10.60
C PRO A 159 -13.61 -16.74 11.21
N ALA A 160 -13.37 -16.44 12.49
CA ALA A 160 -14.07 -15.39 13.22
C ALA A 160 -13.40 -14.00 13.14
N THR A 161 -12.09 -13.94 12.90
CA THR A 161 -11.30 -12.70 12.96
C THR A 161 -10.43 -12.49 11.71
N GLY A 162 -10.65 -13.28 10.66
CA GLY A 162 -9.94 -13.14 9.39
C GLY A 162 -8.48 -13.57 9.42
N LEU A 163 -7.63 -12.83 8.70
CA LEU A 163 -6.19 -13.10 8.58
C LEU A 163 -5.40 -12.08 9.39
N SER A 164 -4.42 -12.57 10.14
CA SER A 164 -3.37 -11.75 10.76
C SER A 164 -2.01 -12.15 10.20
N MET A 165 -1.14 -11.15 10.00
CA MET A 165 0.21 -11.35 9.48
C MET A 165 1.20 -10.41 10.17
N THR A 166 2.34 -10.94 10.60
CA THR A 166 3.46 -10.15 11.10
C THR A 166 4.60 -10.21 10.09
N LEU A 167 5.06 -9.03 9.67
CA LEU A 167 6.12 -8.80 8.71
C LEU A 167 7.30 -8.16 9.42
N ALA A 168 8.53 -8.52 9.04
CA ALA A 168 9.73 -7.90 9.59
C ALA A 168 10.75 -7.54 8.50
N SER A 169 11.33 -6.37 8.62
CA SER A 169 12.57 -5.97 7.96
C SER A 169 13.66 -5.75 9.02
N PRO A 170 14.92 -5.46 8.65
CA PRO A 170 15.97 -5.21 9.64
C PRO A 170 15.69 -4.07 10.64
N VAL A 171 14.75 -3.17 10.32
CA VAL A 171 14.49 -1.94 11.06
C VAL A 171 13.01 -1.74 11.43
N LYS A 172 12.10 -2.58 10.91
CA LYS A 172 10.65 -2.42 11.10
C LYS A 172 9.98 -3.76 11.37
N ILE A 173 8.98 -3.73 12.24
CA ILE A 173 7.99 -4.80 12.40
C ILE A 173 6.64 -4.20 12.01
N VAL A 174 5.92 -4.88 11.14
CA VAL A 174 4.57 -4.48 10.71
C VAL A 174 3.61 -5.61 11.06
N GLU A 175 2.57 -5.30 11.80
CA GLU A 175 1.48 -6.21 12.10
C GLU A 175 0.26 -5.76 11.29
N LEU A 176 -0.31 -6.70 10.55
CA LEU A 176 -1.43 -6.51 9.64
C LEU A 176 -2.56 -7.42 10.11
N GLU A 177 -3.73 -6.86 10.34
CA GLU A 177 -4.93 -7.61 10.70
C GLU A 177 -6.08 -7.24 9.76
N ASP A 178 -6.85 -8.23 9.32
CA ASP A 178 -8.10 -8.00 8.59
C ASP A 178 -9.21 -8.60 9.43
N ALA A 179 -9.69 -7.78 10.38
CA ALA A 179 -10.54 -8.22 11.47
C ALA A 179 -12.00 -8.48 11.06
N ASP A 180 -12.40 -8.21 9.80
CA ASP A 180 -13.79 -8.35 9.38
C ASP A 180 -13.96 -8.91 7.95
N PRO A 181 -14.48 -10.14 7.78
CA PRO A 181 -14.89 -10.62 6.46
C PRO A 181 -16.04 -9.82 5.84
N ALA A 182 -16.69 -8.92 6.60
CA ALA A 182 -17.69 -7.96 6.14
C ALA A 182 -17.14 -6.53 5.86
N GLN A 183 -15.82 -6.33 5.92
CA GLN A 183 -15.10 -5.12 5.50
C GLN A 183 -15.46 -3.82 6.24
N VAL A 184 -15.68 -3.86 7.56
CA VAL A 184 -15.82 -2.63 8.36
C VAL A 184 -14.44 -2.12 8.79
N PHE A 185 -14.09 -0.94 8.29
CA PHE A 185 -12.87 -0.19 8.57
C PHE A 185 -12.56 -0.06 10.07
N SER A 186 -11.39 -0.54 10.48
CA SER A 186 -10.73 -0.16 11.74
C SER A 186 -9.23 -0.24 11.53
N GLY A 187 -8.46 0.74 12.02
CA GLY A 187 -7.00 0.77 11.92
C GLY A 187 -6.37 -0.53 12.39
N ASN A 188 -6.03 -1.40 11.43
CA ASN A 188 -5.53 -2.74 11.65
C ASN A 188 -4.07 -2.88 11.18
N VAL A 189 -3.39 -1.75 11.03
CA VAL A 189 -1.96 -1.69 10.72
C VAL A 189 -1.24 -1.15 11.93
N VAL A 190 -0.27 -1.90 12.42
CA VAL A 190 0.62 -1.48 13.51
C VAL A 190 2.06 -1.56 13.02
N ILE A 191 2.80 -0.46 13.11
CA ILE A 191 4.21 -0.39 12.75
C ILE A 191 5.02 -0.11 14.01
N ASN A 192 5.97 -0.99 14.34
CA ASN A 192 6.81 -0.86 15.53
C ASN A 192 6.01 -0.63 16.83
N SER A 193 4.86 -1.31 16.97
CA SER A 193 3.91 -1.17 18.08
C SER A 193 3.15 0.17 18.15
N GLU A 194 3.23 1.01 17.11
CA GLU A 194 2.37 2.18 16.94
C GLU A 194 1.26 1.86 15.93
N ALA A 195 0.00 2.06 16.32
CA ALA A 195 -1.13 1.91 15.41
C ALA A 195 -1.11 3.06 14.40
N ILE A 196 -1.32 2.72 13.13
CA ILE A 196 -1.49 3.69 12.05
C ILE A 196 -2.99 3.86 11.85
N GLU A 197 -3.52 4.97 12.37
CA GLU A 197 -4.97 5.24 12.37
C GLU A 197 -5.51 5.42 10.94
N ASP A 198 -4.68 5.97 10.06
CA ASP A 198 -5.04 6.31 8.67
C ASP A 198 -4.61 5.24 7.66
N ALA A 199 -4.46 4.00 8.12
CA ALA A 199 -4.15 2.89 7.25
C ALA A 199 -5.01 1.67 7.54
N ASP A 200 -5.37 0.97 6.46
CA ASP A 200 -6.02 -0.32 6.55
C ASP A 200 -5.30 -1.35 5.67
N VAL A 201 -5.68 -2.61 5.90
CA VAL A 201 -5.23 -3.72 5.09
C VAL A 201 -6.41 -4.65 4.80
N ASP A 202 -6.56 -5.03 3.53
CA ASP A 202 -7.49 -6.08 3.13
C ASP A 202 -6.71 -7.31 2.64
N PHE A 203 -7.20 -8.49 3.00
CA PHE A 203 -6.76 -9.73 2.39
C PHE A 203 -7.89 -10.39 1.59
N TYR A 204 -7.63 -10.62 0.31
CA TYR A 204 -8.51 -11.41 -0.53
C TYR A 204 -8.01 -12.84 -0.50
N PHE A 205 -8.79 -13.72 0.13
CA PHE A 205 -8.44 -15.11 0.24
C PHE A 205 -9.67 -16.00 0.10
N ASN A 206 -9.43 -17.27 -0.15
CA ASN A 206 -10.43 -18.31 0.00
C ASN A 206 -9.86 -19.48 0.80
N THR A 207 -10.76 -20.17 1.49
CA THR A 207 -10.41 -21.40 2.20
C THR A 207 -11.16 -22.58 1.61
N ASN A 208 -10.47 -23.68 1.36
CA ASN A 208 -11.11 -24.90 0.85
C ASN A 208 -10.40 -26.14 1.37
N PHE A 209 -11.15 -27.11 1.90
CA PHE A 209 -10.63 -28.40 2.37
C PHE A 209 -9.38 -28.33 3.26
N GLY A 210 -9.30 -27.34 4.17
CA GLY A 210 -8.14 -27.16 5.06
C GLY A 210 -6.95 -26.41 4.46
N TYR A 211 -7.11 -25.88 3.24
CA TYR A 211 -6.14 -24.99 2.61
C TYR A 211 -6.61 -23.54 2.68
N PHE A 212 -5.64 -22.65 2.85
CA PHE A 212 -5.78 -21.21 2.68
C PHE A 212 -5.10 -20.80 1.39
N MET A 213 -5.74 -19.95 0.59
CA MET A 213 -5.15 -19.38 -0.61
C MET A 213 -5.37 -17.86 -0.62
N LEU A 214 -4.29 -17.11 -0.50
CA LEU A 214 -4.25 -15.65 -0.58
C LEU A 214 -4.09 -15.24 -2.04
N SER A 215 -5.06 -14.54 -2.62
CA SER A 215 -4.99 -14.03 -3.99
C SER A 215 -4.50 -12.59 -4.06
N LYS A 216 -4.76 -11.78 -3.03
CA LYS A 216 -4.39 -10.37 -3.02
C LYS A 216 -4.25 -9.81 -1.60
N MET A 217 -3.32 -8.89 -1.43
CA MET A 217 -3.22 -8.03 -0.24
C MET A 217 -3.30 -6.58 -0.70
N ARG A 218 -4.07 -5.75 0.01
CA ARG A 218 -4.11 -4.31 -0.21
C ARG A 218 -3.77 -3.59 1.06
N TYR A 219 -2.95 -2.57 0.94
CA TYR A 219 -2.70 -1.59 1.98
C TYR A 219 -3.25 -0.25 1.48
N ARG A 220 -4.20 0.34 2.20
CA ARG A 220 -4.74 1.65 1.85
C ARG A 220 -4.24 2.67 2.84
N LEU A 221 -3.91 3.85 2.32
CA LEU A 221 -3.57 5.00 3.15
C LEU A 221 -4.65 6.07 2.95
N TYR A 222 -5.21 6.52 4.06
CA TYR A 222 -6.14 7.63 4.15
C TYR A 222 -5.38 8.90 4.51
N THR A 223 -5.96 10.04 4.16
CA THR A 223 -5.41 11.33 4.57
C THR A 223 -6.04 11.77 5.88
N ASP A 224 -5.24 12.15 6.86
CA ASP A 224 -5.68 12.82 8.08
C ASP A 224 -5.39 14.32 8.00
N GLY A 225 -6.39 15.08 7.58
CA GLY A 225 -6.44 16.48 7.94
C GLY A 225 -6.81 16.57 9.41
N ILE A 226 -5.84 16.63 10.32
CA ILE A 226 -6.11 17.06 11.70
C ILE A 226 -6.57 18.53 11.65
N GLY A 227 -7.88 18.74 11.45
CA GLY A 227 -8.53 20.05 11.54
C GLY A 227 -8.61 20.89 10.27
N GLY A 228 -8.65 20.29 9.08
CA GLY A 228 -8.88 21.03 7.82
C GLY A 228 -7.65 21.78 7.28
N TYR A 229 -6.45 21.41 7.74
CA TYR A 229 -5.18 21.83 7.16
C TYR A 229 -4.29 20.60 7.01
N GLU A 230 -4.19 20.15 5.75
CA GLU A 230 -3.22 19.23 5.13
C GLU A 230 -2.95 17.85 5.78
N PRO A 231 -2.79 16.78 4.97
CA PRO A 231 -2.29 15.50 5.45
C PRO A 231 -0.87 15.67 6.03
N TYR A 232 -0.71 15.39 7.33
CA TYR A 232 0.57 15.50 8.03
C TYR A 232 1.04 14.11 8.48
N ILE A 233 1.89 13.48 7.66
CA ILE A 233 2.69 12.34 8.15
C ILE A 233 3.81 12.92 9.01
N ALA A 234 3.68 12.80 10.34
CA ALA A 234 4.69 13.29 11.26
C ALA A 234 6.07 12.66 10.94
N PRO A 235 7.17 13.44 10.95
CA PRO A 235 8.50 12.87 10.79
C PRO A 235 8.76 11.77 11.82
N GLY A 236 8.90 10.52 11.36
CA GLY A 236 9.08 9.35 12.20
C GLY A 236 7.84 8.47 12.41
N GLN A 237 6.70 8.80 11.79
CA GLN A 237 5.46 8.00 11.88
C GLN A 237 5.08 7.29 10.57
N GLY A 238 6.08 6.95 9.73
CA GLY A 238 5.94 6.16 8.50
C GLY A 238 7.03 5.11 8.31
#